data_AF-A0A1Y5JZ10-F1
#
_entry.id   AF-A0A1Y5JZ10-F1
#
_cell.length_a   1.000
_cell.length_b   1.000
_cell.length_c   1.000
_cell.angle_alpha   90.00
_cell.angle_beta   90.00
_cell.angle_gamma   90.00
#
_symmetry.space_group_name_H-M   'P 1'
#
loop_
_entity.id
_entity.type
_entity.pdbx_description
1 polymer ?
#
loop_
_entity_poly.entity_id
_entity_poly.type
_entity_poly.pdbx_seq_one_letter_code
_entity_poly.pdbx_strand_id
1 'polypeptide(L)'
;MRTPRDRVFVTEVLSTDPEIIEKVIEFHDASAGEFFFLKDNPEKVHLLVEEFYDEEKKDWMVKNEHGEVIDYYKDALPLFSATSMLDIIRQHCQFELRSSGGSWFAILGGGEVVANEDEEDLVALLWRILKKVHLEYPM
;
A
#
# COMPACT_ATOMS: atom_id res chain seq x y z
N MET A 1 1.08 -18.66 12.87
CA MET A 1 0.46 -17.30 12.88
C MET A 1 1.57 -16.26 12.90
N ARG A 2 1.69 -15.43 11.85
CA ARG A 2 2.67 -14.33 11.81
C ARG A 2 2.43 -13.34 12.95
N THR A 3 3.51 -12.73 13.44
CA THR A 3 3.42 -11.64 14.43
C THR A 3 2.58 -10.50 13.85
N PRO A 4 1.63 -9.93 14.61
CA PRO A 4 0.88 -8.77 14.17
C PRO A 4 1.83 -7.66 13.69
N ARG A 5 1.50 -7.10 12.53
CA ARG A 5 2.26 -6.04 11.89
C ARG A 5 1.29 -5.01 11.33
N ASP A 6 1.77 -3.78 11.18
CA ASP A 6 0.95 -2.69 10.67
C ASP A 6 1.19 -2.41 9.18
N ARG A 7 2.24 -3.01 8.59
CA ARG A 7 2.71 -2.69 7.24
C ARG A 7 3.21 -3.90 6.46
N VAL A 8 3.05 -3.83 5.14
CA VAL A 8 3.54 -4.83 4.17
C VAL A 8 5.06 -4.89 4.24
N PHE A 9 5.68 -6.05 4.08
CA PHE A 9 7.14 -6.12 4.04
C PHE A 9 7.64 -5.71 2.67
N VAL A 10 8.80 -5.06 2.60
CA VAL A 10 9.41 -4.68 1.32
C VAL A 10 9.57 -5.87 0.37
N THR A 11 9.90 -7.04 0.91
CA THR A 11 10.03 -8.28 0.12
C THR A 11 8.70 -8.73 -0.51
N GLU A 12 7.56 -8.45 0.12
CA GLU A 12 6.23 -8.72 -0.44
C GLU A 12 5.84 -7.71 -1.51
N VAL A 13 6.29 -6.45 -1.39
CA VAL A 13 6.12 -5.43 -2.43
C VAL A 13 6.96 -5.79 -3.65
N LEU A 14 8.26 -6.06 -3.46
CA LEU A 14 9.21 -6.37 -4.54
C LEU A 14 8.95 -7.71 -5.25
N SER A 15 8.25 -8.66 -4.60
CA SER A 15 7.87 -9.93 -5.22
C SER A 15 6.53 -9.86 -5.97
N THR A 16 5.85 -8.72 -5.92
CA THR A 16 4.62 -8.49 -6.68
C THR A 16 4.97 -8.02 -8.10
N ASP A 17 4.11 -8.36 -9.06
CA ASP A 17 4.27 -7.92 -10.45
C ASP A 17 4.42 -6.38 -10.52
N PRO A 18 5.45 -5.84 -11.20
CA PRO A 18 5.65 -4.41 -11.33
C PRO A 18 4.43 -3.66 -11.88
N GLU A 19 3.68 -4.24 -12.82
CA GLU A 19 2.48 -3.60 -13.40
C GLU A 19 1.37 -3.46 -12.35
N ILE A 20 1.24 -4.46 -11.47
CA ILE A 20 0.31 -4.40 -10.33
C ILE A 20 0.76 -3.31 -9.35
N ILE A 21 2.05 -3.25 -9.03
CA ILE A 21 2.58 -2.24 -8.11
C ILE A 21 2.37 -0.83 -8.63
N GLU A 22 2.67 -0.57 -9.91
CA GLU A 22 2.44 0.74 -10.54
C GLU A 22 0.97 1.16 -10.42
N LYS A 23 0.06 0.22 -10.70
CA LYS A 23 -1.38 0.48 -10.57
C LYS A 23 -1.81 0.76 -9.14
N VAL A 24 -1.28 0.04 -8.15
CA VAL A 24 -1.60 0.30 -6.74
C VAL A 24 -1.06 1.66 -6.29
N ILE A 25 0.12 2.07 -6.77
CA ILE A 25 0.75 3.35 -6.44
C ILE A 25 -0.03 4.53 -7.02
N GLU A 26 -0.66 4.39 -8.20
CA GLU A 26 -1.51 5.44 -8.79
C GLU A 26 -2.63 5.93 -7.86
N PHE A 27 -3.09 5.09 -6.92
CA PHE A 27 -4.17 5.41 -5.97
C PHE A 27 -3.66 5.74 -4.57
N HIS A 28 -2.35 5.76 -4.37
CA HIS A 28 -1.74 6.07 -3.09
C HIS A 28 -1.37 7.54 -3.03
N ASP A 29 -2.14 8.34 -2.28
CA ASP A 29 -1.76 9.71 -1.98
C ASP A 29 -0.67 9.73 -0.91
N ALA A 30 0.57 10.07 -1.33
CA ALA A 30 1.68 10.23 -0.42
C ALA A 30 1.34 11.27 0.66
N SER A 31 1.62 10.99 1.93
CA SER A 31 1.34 11.93 3.02
C SER A 31 2.50 12.05 4.02
N ALA A 32 2.70 13.25 4.57
CA ALA A 32 3.68 13.46 5.64
C ALA A 32 3.42 12.54 6.85
N GLY A 33 4.47 11.88 7.34
CA GLY A 33 4.40 10.86 8.39
C GLY A 33 4.38 9.43 7.85
N GLU A 34 4.20 9.24 6.55
CA GLU A 34 4.27 7.93 5.91
C GLU A 34 5.70 7.49 5.62
N PHE A 35 5.86 6.19 5.40
CA PHE A 35 7.16 5.60 5.15
C PHE A 35 7.19 5.00 3.76
N PHE A 36 8.36 5.00 3.15
CA PHE A 36 8.57 4.49 1.81
C PHE A 36 9.99 3.97 1.65
N PHE A 37 10.24 3.33 0.51
CA PHE A 37 11.58 2.94 0.07
C PHE A 37 11.89 3.60 -1.25
N LEU A 38 13.18 3.81 -1.52
CA LEU A 38 13.61 4.17 -2.87
C LEU A 38 13.72 2.90 -3.72
N LYS A 39 13.27 2.95 -4.97
CA LYS A 39 13.30 1.81 -5.90
C LYS A 39 14.73 1.32 -6.16
N ASP A 40 15.71 2.22 -6.15
CA ASP A 40 17.13 1.92 -6.36
C ASP A 40 17.85 1.42 -5.10
N ASN A 41 17.26 1.63 -3.91
CA ASN A 41 17.81 1.19 -2.64
C ASN A 41 16.70 0.73 -1.66
N PRO A 42 16.06 -0.42 -1.93
CA PRO A 42 14.90 -0.86 -1.16
C PRO A 42 15.23 -1.40 0.24
N GLU A 43 16.51 -1.47 0.61
CA GLU A 43 16.91 -1.93 1.96
C GLU A 43 16.75 -0.84 3.02
N LYS A 44 16.62 0.43 2.61
CA LYS A 44 16.49 1.57 3.52
C LYS A 44 15.06 2.12 3.51
N VAL A 45 14.46 2.12 4.70
CA VAL A 45 13.18 2.80 4.93
C VAL A 45 13.45 4.29 5.13
N HIS A 46 12.63 5.12 4.49
CA HIS A 46 12.59 6.57 4.63
C HIS A 46 11.26 7.02 5.22
N LEU A 47 11.26 8.17 5.89
CA LEU A 47 10.09 8.86 6.41
C LEU A 47 9.81 10.08 5.53
N LEU A 48 8.61 10.18 4.98
CA LEU A 48 8.12 11.37 4.31
C LEU A 48 7.88 12.45 5.37
N VAL A 49 8.61 13.57 5.29
CA VAL A 49 8.45 14.68 6.26
C VAL A 49 7.69 15.87 5.70
N GLU A 50 7.70 16.03 4.38
CA GLU A 50 7.09 17.18 3.71
C GLU A 50 6.70 16.81 2.27
N GLU A 51 5.55 17.30 1.84
CA GLU A 51 5.08 17.29 0.45
C GLU A 51 5.04 18.74 -0.03
N PHE A 52 5.53 19.00 -1.23
CA PHE A 52 5.52 20.35 -1.79
C PHE A 52 5.45 20.31 -3.31
N TYR A 53 4.87 21.36 -3.89
CA TYR A 53 4.85 21.53 -5.34
C TYR A 53 6.15 22.22 -5.79
N ASP A 54 6.90 21.55 -6.67
CA ASP A 54 8.12 22.09 -7.28
C ASP A 54 7.77 22.86 -8.56
N GLU A 55 7.93 24.18 -8.53
CA GLU A 55 7.57 25.07 -9.65
C GLU A 55 8.44 24.87 -10.90
N GLU A 56 9.69 24.39 -10.75
CA GLU A 56 10.59 24.16 -11.88
C GLU A 56 10.21 22.87 -12.61
N LYS A 57 9.92 21.81 -11.84
CA LYS A 57 9.48 20.51 -12.38
C LYS A 57 8.01 20.49 -12.76
N LYS A 58 7.21 21.41 -12.22
CA LYS A 58 5.76 21.44 -12.32
C LYS A 58 5.11 20.14 -11.83
N ASP A 59 5.61 19.63 -10.72
CA ASP A 59 5.16 18.36 -10.15
C ASP A 59 5.21 18.39 -8.62
N TRP A 60 4.47 17.48 -8.00
CA TRP A 60 4.51 17.25 -6.55
C TRP A 60 5.73 16.40 -6.20
N MET A 61 6.53 16.95 -5.30
CA MET A 61 7.74 16.34 -4.79
C MET A 61 7.59 16.08 -3.30
N VAL A 62 8.36 15.12 -2.79
CA VAL A 62 8.43 14.86 -1.35
C VAL A 62 9.83 15.09 -0.83
N LYS A 63 9.92 15.38 0.46
CA LYS A 63 11.17 15.46 1.20
C LYS A 63 11.21 14.37 2.26
N ASN A 64 12.37 13.73 2.42
CA ASN A 64 12.58 12.73 3.48
C ASN A 64 13.21 13.33 4.75
N GLU A 65 13.39 12.50 5.78
CA GLU A 65 13.99 12.86 7.08
C GLU A 65 15.43 13.39 7.00
N HIS A 66 16.11 13.17 5.87
CA HIS A 66 17.46 13.66 5.61
C HIS A 66 17.47 14.96 4.79
N GLY A 67 16.29 15.46 4.40
CA GLY A 67 16.14 16.65 3.59
C GLY A 67 16.32 16.42 2.08
N GLU A 68 16.38 15.16 1.64
CA GLU A 68 16.51 14.78 0.24
C GLU A 68 15.16 14.95 -0.46
N VAL A 69 15.18 15.52 -1.66
CA VAL A 69 13.99 15.76 -2.49
C VAL A 69 13.82 14.61 -3.48
N ILE A 70 12.65 13.98 -3.49
CA ILE A 70 12.36 12.73 -4.19
C ILE A 70 11.09 12.89 -5.02
N ASP A 71 11.12 12.41 -6.25
CA ASP A 71 9.94 12.25 -7.09
C ASP A 71 9.21 10.97 -6.62
N TYR A 72 8.21 11.13 -5.75
CA TYR A 72 7.64 9.99 -5.02
C TYR A 72 7.01 8.96 -5.93
N TYR A 73 6.16 9.39 -6.86
CA TYR A 73 5.42 8.50 -7.76
C TYR A 73 6.33 7.77 -8.74
N LYS A 74 7.49 8.35 -9.04
CA LYS A 74 8.48 7.75 -9.93
C LYS A 74 9.51 6.90 -9.23
N ASP A 75 10.10 7.39 -8.15
CA ASP A 75 11.32 6.84 -7.55
C ASP A 75 11.06 6.10 -6.23
N ALA A 76 9.87 6.23 -5.64
CA ALA A 76 9.53 5.59 -4.37
C ALA A 76 8.55 4.41 -4.50
N LEU A 77 8.59 3.54 -3.49
CA LEU A 77 7.61 2.49 -3.22
C LEU A 77 7.00 2.74 -1.84
N PRO A 78 5.68 2.97 -1.72
CA PRO A 78 5.03 3.15 -0.44
C PRO A 78 5.17 1.92 0.44
N LEU A 79 5.43 2.13 1.75
CA LEU A 79 5.34 1.08 2.75
C LEU A 79 3.88 1.00 3.23
N PHE A 80 3.05 0.33 2.43
CA PHE A 80 1.60 0.25 2.64
C PHE A 80 1.27 -0.23 4.06
N SER A 81 0.56 0.62 4.79
CA SER A 81 -0.05 0.30 6.07
C SER A 81 -1.41 -0.37 5.89
N ALA A 82 -1.89 -1.09 6.90
CA ALA A 82 -3.25 -1.64 6.91
C ALA A 82 -4.31 -0.57 6.58
N THR A 83 -4.16 0.64 7.15
CA THR A 83 -5.05 1.78 6.90
C THR A 83 -5.00 2.21 5.44
N SER A 84 -3.81 2.46 4.88
CA SER A 84 -3.67 2.88 3.48
C SER A 84 -4.28 1.86 2.51
N MET A 85 -4.07 0.55 2.76
CA MET A 85 -4.65 -0.49 1.92
C MET A 85 -6.17 -0.52 2.01
N LEU A 86 -6.74 -0.36 3.22
CA LEU A 86 -8.18 -0.29 3.41
C LEU A 86 -8.80 0.90 2.67
N ASP A 87 -8.16 2.06 2.72
CA ASP A 87 -8.62 3.25 2.06
C ASP A 87 -8.61 3.08 0.54
N ILE A 88 -7.53 2.54 -0.03
CA ILE A 88 -7.45 2.24 -1.47
C ILE A 88 -8.50 1.20 -1.87
N ILE A 89 -8.61 0.08 -1.16
CA ILE A 89 -9.60 -0.98 -1.48
C ILE A 89 -11.03 -0.43 -1.51
N ARG A 90 -11.37 0.47 -0.58
CA ARG A 90 -12.70 1.11 -0.49
C ARG A 90 -13.00 2.09 -1.61
N GLN A 91 -11.98 2.65 -2.27
CA GLN A 91 -12.17 3.49 -3.45
C GLN A 91 -12.62 2.66 -4.67
N HIS A 92 -12.19 1.40 -4.75
CA HIS A 92 -12.51 0.52 -5.88
C HIS A 92 -13.82 -0.24 -5.72
N CYS A 93 -14.17 -0.66 -4.49
CA CYS A 93 -15.34 -1.51 -4.29
C CYS A 93 -15.96 -1.34 -2.89
N GLN A 94 -17.21 -1.78 -2.74
CA GLN A 94 -17.78 -1.99 -1.40
C GLN A 94 -16.96 -3.03 -0.66
N PHE A 95 -16.49 -2.66 0.53
CA PHE A 95 -15.58 -3.48 1.32
C PHE A 95 -16.03 -3.55 2.78
N GLU A 96 -16.11 -4.76 3.32
CA GLU A 96 -16.37 -5.01 4.73
C GLU A 96 -15.33 -5.99 5.29
N LEU A 97 -14.66 -5.62 6.39
CA LEU A 97 -13.74 -6.50 7.11
C LEU A 97 -14.39 -7.02 8.38
N ARG A 98 -14.31 -8.33 8.60
CA ARG A 98 -14.82 -9.02 9.79
C ARG A 98 -13.75 -9.90 10.40
N SER A 99 -13.91 -10.21 11.68
CA SER A 99 -13.13 -11.22 12.37
C SER A 99 -14.02 -12.20 13.13
N SER A 100 -13.61 -13.47 13.16
CA SER A 100 -14.28 -14.51 13.93
C SER A 100 -13.29 -15.62 14.26
N GLY A 101 -13.26 -16.08 15.51
CA GLY A 101 -12.42 -17.21 15.92
C GLY A 101 -10.91 -17.05 15.64
N GLY A 102 -10.40 -15.81 15.64
CA GLY A 102 -8.99 -15.51 15.31
C GLY A 102 -8.69 -15.46 13.81
N SER A 103 -9.69 -15.60 12.95
CA SER A 103 -9.59 -15.44 11.50
C SER A 103 -10.15 -14.10 11.04
N TRP A 104 -9.69 -13.61 9.90
CA TRP A 104 -10.15 -12.41 9.21
C TRP A 104 -10.79 -12.79 7.88
N PHE A 105 -11.86 -12.10 7.52
CA PHE A 105 -12.45 -12.24 6.19
C PHE A 105 -12.98 -10.89 5.70
N ALA A 106 -12.76 -10.65 4.41
CA ALA A 106 -13.26 -9.50 3.69
C ALA A 106 -14.44 -9.89 2.82
N ILE A 107 -15.46 -9.03 2.77
CA ILE A 107 -16.58 -9.15 1.84
C ILE A 107 -16.42 -8.03 0.81
N LEU A 108 -16.32 -8.40 -0.46
CA LEU A 108 -16.11 -7.51 -1.60
C LEU A 108 -17.37 -7.41 -2.47
N GLY A 109 -17.59 -6.22 -3.03
CA GLY A 109 -18.48 -5.91 -4.17
C GLY A 109 -19.55 -6.95 -4.53
N GLY A 110 -20.65 -7.02 -3.75
CA GLY A 110 -21.79 -7.86 -4.10
C GLY A 110 -21.77 -9.29 -3.54
N GLY A 111 -20.83 -9.62 -2.65
CA GLY A 111 -20.89 -10.80 -1.79
C GLY A 111 -19.74 -11.80 -1.95
N GLU A 112 -18.70 -11.45 -2.70
CA GLU A 112 -17.47 -12.26 -2.72
C GLU A 112 -16.82 -12.23 -1.33
N VAL A 113 -16.39 -13.39 -0.82
CA VAL A 113 -15.75 -13.51 0.49
C VAL A 113 -14.32 -14.00 0.34
N VAL A 114 -13.37 -13.23 0.85
CA VAL A 114 -11.93 -13.57 0.89
C VAL A 114 -11.51 -13.73 2.34
N ALA A 115 -11.22 -14.95 2.77
CA ALA A 115 -10.72 -15.25 4.12
C ALA A 115 -9.19 -15.28 4.15
N ASN A 116 -8.61 -15.05 5.32
CA ASN A 116 -7.17 -15.24 5.52
C ASN A 116 -6.77 -16.72 5.43
N GLU A 117 -5.60 -16.99 4.85
CA GLU A 117 -5.01 -18.32 4.79
C GLU A 117 -4.34 -18.71 6.12
N ASP A 118 -3.96 -19.98 6.26
CA ASP A 118 -3.24 -20.47 7.44
C ASP A 118 -1.97 -19.64 7.67
N GLU A 119 -1.85 -19.11 8.89
CA GLU A 119 -0.75 -18.24 9.33
C GLU A 119 -0.67 -16.84 8.69
N GLU A 120 -1.58 -16.50 7.78
CA GLU A 120 -1.69 -15.18 7.17
C GLU A 120 -2.20 -14.15 8.20
N ASP A 121 -1.47 -13.04 8.35
CA ASP A 121 -1.91 -11.90 9.16
C ASP A 121 -2.83 -10.96 8.36
N LEU A 122 -3.48 -10.03 9.06
CA LEU A 122 -4.40 -9.07 8.43
C LEU A 122 -3.74 -8.26 7.31
N VAL A 123 -2.49 -7.85 7.48
CA VAL A 123 -1.77 -7.05 6.48
C VAL A 123 -1.50 -7.86 5.22
N ALA A 124 -1.12 -9.13 5.36
CA ALA A 124 -0.94 -10.03 4.22
C ALA A 124 -2.27 -10.26 3.48
N LEU A 125 -3.38 -10.47 4.22
CA LEU A 125 -4.72 -10.58 3.64
C LEU A 125 -5.09 -9.30 2.86
N LEU A 126 -4.93 -8.12 3.46
CA LEU A 126 -5.24 -6.85 2.82
C LEU A 126 -4.37 -6.60 1.60
N TRP A 127 -3.08 -6.96 1.64
CA TRP A 127 -2.18 -6.87 0.49
C TRP A 127 -2.64 -7.77 -0.65
N ARG A 128 -3.05 -9.01 -0.35
CA ARG A 128 -3.59 -9.94 -1.33
C ARG A 128 -4.89 -9.44 -1.96
N ILE A 129 -5.79 -8.86 -1.16
CA ILE A 129 -7.03 -8.24 -1.64
C ILE A 129 -6.71 -7.03 -2.51
N LEU A 130 -5.82 -6.14 -2.07
CA LEU A 130 -5.48 -4.92 -2.81
C LEU A 130 -4.98 -5.25 -4.22
N LYS A 131 -4.06 -6.21 -4.34
CA LYS A 131 -3.55 -6.74 -5.62
C LYS A 131 -4.63 -7.38 -6.53
N LYS A 132 -5.77 -7.77 -5.95
CA LYS A 132 -6.89 -8.36 -6.69
C LYS A 132 -7.90 -7.30 -7.10
N VAL A 133 -8.26 -6.42 -6.18
CA VAL A 133 -9.38 -5.49 -6.35
C VAL A 133 -9.12 -4.52 -7.50
N HIS A 134 -7.87 -4.06 -7.70
CA HIS A 134 -7.55 -3.17 -8.81
C HIS A 134 -7.69 -3.83 -10.20
N LEU A 135 -7.63 -5.16 -10.29
CA LEU A 135 -7.79 -5.91 -11.55
C LEU A 135 -9.27 -6.21 -11.85
N GLU A 136 -10.03 -6.55 -10.81
CA GLU A 136 -11.39 -7.09 -10.96
C GLU A 136 -12.49 -6.02 -10.78
N TYR A 137 -12.16 -4.90 -10.14
CA TYR A 137 -13.07 -3.79 -9.89
C TYR A 137 -12.43 -2.47 -10.39
N PRO A 138 -12.23 -2.29 -11.71
CA PRO A 138 -11.73 -1.04 -12.26
C PRO A 138 -12.74 0.09 -12.01
N MET A 139 -12.25 1.28 -11.65
CA MET A 139 -13.08 2.48 -11.49
C MET A 139 -13.71 2.95 -12.80
#